data_AF-A0A8T7EWS4-F1
#
_entry.id   AF-A0A8T7EWS4-F1
#
_cell.length_a   1.000
_cell.length_b   1.000
_cell.length_c   1.000
_cell.angle_alpha   90.00
_cell.angle_beta   90.00
_cell.angle_gamma   90.00
#
_symmetry.space_group_name_H-M   'P 1'
#
loop_
_entity.id
_entity.type
_entity.pdbx_description
1 polymer ?
#
loop_
_entity_poly.entity_id
_entity_poly.type
_entity_poly.pdbx_seq_one_letter_code
_entity_poly.pdbx_strand_id
1 'polypeptide(L)' 'MRAAGGLATDIDGSPLDFSSGRTMARTRGMIVSNGRIHAQMIEGVRALLEEEAGTAS' A
#
# COMPACT_ATOMS: atom_id res chain seq x y z
N MET A 1 5.17 3.80 -7.80
CA MET A 1 4.97 4.61 -9.02
C MET A 1 4.85 6.09 -8.65
N ARG A 2 5.46 7.00 -9.43
CA ARG A 2 5.29 8.45 -9.25
C ARG A 2 4.72 9.06 -10.53
N ALA A 3 3.63 9.82 -10.39
CA ALA A 3 3.00 10.52 -11.52
C ALA A 3 2.35 11.80 -11.00
N ALA A 4 2.52 12.92 -11.71
CA ALA A 4 1.97 14.23 -11.36
C ALA A 4 2.21 14.65 -9.88
N GLY A 5 3.34 14.25 -9.31
CA GLY A 5 3.68 14.53 -7.89
C GLY A 5 3.04 13.58 -6.87
N GLY A 6 2.19 12.64 -7.28
CA GLY A 6 1.65 11.57 -6.44
C GLY A 6 2.59 10.38 -6.28
N LEU A 7 2.29 9.53 -5.31
CA LEU A 7 2.99 8.27 -5.02
C LEU A 7 1.96 7.15 -4.82
N ALA A 8 2.18 6.03 -5.53
CA ALA A 8 1.42 4.80 -5.38
C ALA A 8 2.35 3.60 -5.09
N THR A 9 2.01 2.82 -4.07
CA THR A 9 2.72 1.61 -3.61
C THR A 9 1.72 0.53 -3.19
N ASP A 10 2.22 -0.68 -2.94
CA ASP A 10 1.48 -1.67 -2.15
C ASP A 10 1.33 -1.19 -0.70
N ILE A 11 0.54 -1.91 0.10
CA ILE A 11 0.20 -1.60 1.49
C ILE A 11 1.40 -1.54 2.44
N ASP A 12 2.51 -2.19 2.07
CA ASP A 12 3.78 -2.20 2.81
C ASP A 12 4.79 -1.16 2.31
N GLY A 13 4.42 -0.34 1.32
CA GLY A 13 5.31 0.63 0.70
C GLY A 13 6.14 0.09 -0.47
N SER A 14 6.05 -1.19 -0.80
CA SER A 14 6.75 -1.79 -1.94
C SER A 14 6.23 -1.23 -3.28
N PRO A 15 7.07 -1.14 -4.32
CA PRO A 15 6.60 -0.79 -5.65
C PRO A 15 5.51 -1.76 -6.13
N LEU A 16 4.48 -1.22 -6.79
CA LEU A 16 3.43 -2.03 -7.41
C LEU A 16 4.03 -2.94 -8.50
N ASP A 17 3.62 -4.21 -8.48
CA ASP A 17 4.00 -5.19 -9.50
C ASP A 17 2.90 -5.30 -10.56
N PHE A 18 3.16 -4.70 -11.72
CA PHE A 18 2.29 -4.76 -12.90
C PHE A 18 2.65 -5.90 -13.86
N SER A 19 3.68 -6.69 -13.55
CA SER A 19 4.18 -7.76 -14.43
C SER A 19 3.34 -9.04 -14.37
N SER A 20 2.44 -9.17 -13.38
CA SER A 20 1.61 -10.36 -13.18
C SER A 20 0.41 -10.50 -14.13
N GLY A 21 0.34 -9.70 -15.20
CA GLY A 21 -0.72 -9.76 -16.20
C GLY A 21 -1.98 -8.98 -15.80
N ARG A 22 -3.17 -9.48 -16.20
CA ARG A 22 -4.45 -8.75 -16.03
C ARG A 22 -4.86 -8.51 -14.58
N THR A 23 -4.35 -9.33 -13.66
CA THR A 23 -4.59 -9.19 -12.23
C THR A 23 -3.25 -8.90 -11.56
N MET A 24 -3.21 -7.88 -10.70
CA MET A 24 -2.03 -7.54 -9.90
C MET A 24 -1.86 -8.55 -8.75
N ALA A 25 -1.81 -9.85 -9.07
CA ALA A 25 -1.94 -10.95 -8.13
C ALA A 25 -0.82 -11.00 -7.07
N ARG A 26 0.30 -10.31 -7.30
CA ARG A 26 1.41 -10.20 -6.35
C ARG A 26 1.35 -8.95 -5.47
N THR A 27 0.43 -8.03 -5.76
CA THR A 27 0.20 -6.82 -4.96
C THR A 27 -0.99 -7.08 -4.03
N ARG A 28 -0.83 -6.82 -2.73
CA ARG A 28 -1.83 -7.14 -1.70
C ARG A 28 -2.88 -6.05 -1.52
N GLY A 29 -2.58 -4.84 -1.96
CA GLY A 29 -3.49 -3.71 -2.03
C GLY A 29 -2.81 -2.52 -2.68
N MET A 30 -3.37 -1.33 -2.54
CA MET A 30 -2.74 -0.15 -3.13
C MET A 30 -3.01 1.08 -2.28
N ILE A 31 -1.94 1.81 -1.93
CA ILE A 31 -2.03 3.11 -1.29
C ILE A 31 -1.67 4.16 -2.34
N VAL A 32 -2.52 5.16 -2.53
CA VAL A 32 -2.29 6.28 -3.43
C VAL A 32 -2.37 7.58 -2.64
N SER A 33 -1.37 8.46 -2.79
CA SER A 33 -1.31 9.74 -2.08
C SER A 33 -0.63 10.82 -2.89
N ASN A 34 -0.61 12.05 -2.37
CA ASN A 34 0.16 13.18 -2.90
C ASN A 34 1.69 13.09 -2.63
N GLY A 35 2.18 11.94 -2.16
CA GLY A 35 3.59 11.70 -1.84
C GLY A 35 4.05 12.23 -0.47
N ARG A 36 3.52 13.36 0.00
CA ARG A 36 3.97 14.01 1.24
C ARG A 36 3.61 13.23 2.50
N ILE A 37 2.41 12.65 2.53
CA ILE A 37 1.88 11.91 3.69
C ILE A 37 1.96 10.39 3.50
N HIS A 38 2.65 9.92 2.46
CA HIS A 38 2.57 8.52 2.04
C HIS A 38 3.11 7.55 3.10
N ALA A 39 4.24 7.89 3.73
CA ALA A 39 4.80 7.09 4.81
C ALA A 39 3.86 7.01 6.01
N GLN A 40 3.20 8.12 6.38
CA GLN A 40 2.23 8.15 7.48
C GLN A 40 1.00 7.28 7.18
N MET A 41 0.55 7.26 5.92
CA MET A 41 -0.53 6.38 5.47
C MET A 41 -0.15 4.91 5.60
N ILE A 42 1.08 4.53 5.21
CA ILE A 42 1.58 3.15 5.35
C ILE A 42 1.57 2.72 6.82
N GLU A 43 2.09 3.55 7.72
CA GLU A 43 2.10 3.24 9.15
C GLU A 43 0.68 3.11 9.73
N GLY A 44 -0.25 3.99 9.32
CA GLY A 44 -1.65 3.90 9.75
C GLY A 44 -2.33 2.61 9.27
N VAL A 45 -2.10 2.20 8.01
CA VAL A 45 -2.61 0.94 7.47
C VAL A 45 -1.99 -0.25 8.21
N ARG A 46 -0.69 -0.20 8.49
CA ARG A 46 0.01 -1.25 9.23
C ARG A 46 -0.58 -1.43 10.63
N ALA A 47 -0.79 -0.34 11.36
CA ALA A 47 -1.39 -0.38 12.70
C ALA A 47 -2.80 -0.99 12.67
N LEU A 48 -3.63 -0.62 11.69
CA LEU A 48 -4.97 -1.19 11.52
C LEU A 48 -4.91 -2.70 11.26
N LEU A 49 -4.01 -3.16 10.38
CA LEU A 49 -3.87 -4.58 10.07
C LEU A 49 -3.36 -5.39 11.28
N GLU A 50 -2.48 -4.81 12.09
CA GLU A 50 -2.00 -5.42 13.33
C GLU A 50 -3.13 -5.51 14.38
N GLU A 51 -3.97 -4.48 14.50
CA GLU A 51 -5.16 -4.47 15.38
C GLU A 51 -6.19 -5.53 14.97
N GLU A 52 -6.53 -5.61 13.69
CA GLU A 52 -7.46 -6.62 13.15
C GLU A 52 -6.92 -8.05 13.36
N ALA A 53 -5.61 -8.26 13.17
CA ALA A 53 -4.98 -9.55 13.41
C ALA A 53 -4.97 -9.94 14.90
N GLY A 54 -4.80 -8.97 15.80
CA GLY A 54 -4.87 -9.18 17.25
C GLY A 54 -6.29 -9.42 17.78
N THR A 55 -7.30 -8.84 17.13
CA THR A 55 -8.72 -9.00 17.49
C THR A 55 -9.29 -10.34 17.00
N ALA A 56 -8.63 -10.97 16.03
CA ALA A 56 -8.98 -12.29 15.50
C ALA A 56 -8.41 -13.48 16.32
N SER A 57 -7.73 -13.21 17.44
CA SER A 57 -7.19 -14.21 18.38
C SER A 57 -8.02 -14.33 19.66
#